data_AF-A0A1I0N169-F1
#
_entry.id   AF-A0A1I0N169-F1
#
_cell.length_a   1.000
_cell.length_b   1.000
_cell.length_c   1.000
_cell.angle_alpha   90.00
_cell.angle_beta   90.00
_cell.angle_gamma   90.00
#
_symmetry.space_group_name_H-M   'P 1'
#
loop_
_entity.id
_entity.type
_entity.pdbx_description
1 polymer ?
#
loop_
_entity_poly.entity_id
_entity_poly.type
_entity_poly.pdbx_seq_one_letter_code
_entity_poly.pdbx_strand_id
1 'polypeptide(L)'
;MGEEVRNTGDRAEKRLIALLKEFGWEYIGGGRDIDCKSRKHDKDQHGIDGYMAYKDSYLADERGVIVESKSKQWGSWGPSSLQADAKQVRTALECSTRSQDFEEKLNDYENRRRDTAILGAFTNDDEYDHEKFQAYVESCRVKKGGGPSHVLILGNRELNRLASIQRKYKEIQETHTNGEDIIEGDLNFYYPSLQEPRAAPDRRSTISFEYLFSDFVYAKLQKTKLNNKDVETRDVSIVFNSAGTDKDSLEFLYYSLRDNELLDADEVWIYSYIEAGEEEDEQYERAVEKLEGSILPPDTPFQFHQLPQVDYKSYADDLRED
;
A
#
# COMPACT_ATOMS: atom_id res chain seq x y z
N MET A 1 -9.77 -7.89 -30.56
CA MET A 1 -8.54 -8.60 -30.14
C MET A 1 -7.39 -7.67 -29.77
N GLY A 2 -6.74 -6.93 -30.68
CA GLY A 2 -5.62 -6.02 -30.31
C GLY A 2 -6.04 -4.74 -29.56
N GLU A 3 -7.15 -4.13 -29.97
CA GLU A 3 -7.68 -2.91 -29.33
C GLU A 3 -8.33 -3.18 -27.96
N GLU A 4 -9.01 -4.31 -27.79
CA GLU A 4 -9.61 -4.70 -26.50
C GLU A 4 -8.54 -5.01 -25.44
N VAL A 5 -7.44 -5.65 -25.82
CA VAL A 5 -6.32 -5.92 -24.91
C VAL A 5 -5.61 -4.63 -24.51
N ARG A 6 -5.44 -3.68 -25.44
CA ARG A 6 -4.93 -2.33 -25.14
C ARG A 6 -5.85 -1.57 -24.20
N ASN A 7 -7.15 -1.53 -24.50
CA ASN A 7 -8.14 -0.89 -23.63
C ASN A 7 -8.20 -1.49 -22.23
N THR A 8 -7.97 -2.80 -22.09
CA THR A 8 -7.95 -3.50 -20.80
C THR A 8 -6.68 -3.19 -20.01
N GLY A 9 -5.52 -3.13 -20.68
CA GLY A 9 -4.24 -2.74 -20.09
C GLY A 9 -4.27 -1.29 -19.58
N ASP A 10 -4.65 -0.34 -20.45
CA ASP A 10 -4.73 1.09 -20.11
C ASP A 10 -5.70 1.33 -18.94
N ARG A 11 -6.79 0.57 -18.86
CA ARG A 11 -7.75 0.67 -17.75
C ARG A 11 -7.15 0.13 -16.44
N ALA A 12 -6.41 -0.97 -16.50
CA ALA A 12 -5.76 -1.56 -15.32
C ALA A 12 -4.68 -0.64 -14.74
N GLU A 13 -3.93 0.04 -15.62
CA GLU A 13 -2.93 1.03 -15.22
C GLU A 13 -3.59 2.23 -14.53
N LYS A 14 -4.61 2.82 -15.16
CA LYS A 14 -5.33 3.97 -14.59
C LYS A 14 -5.94 3.68 -13.23
N ARG A 15 -6.45 2.45 -13.01
CA ARG A 15 -6.97 2.04 -11.69
C ARG A 15 -5.88 2.00 -10.62
N LEU A 16 -4.71 1.45 -10.94
CA LEU A 16 -3.60 1.36 -9.98
C LEU A 16 -3.08 2.76 -9.63
N ILE A 17 -2.93 3.63 -10.64
CA ILE A 17 -2.55 5.03 -10.42
C ILE A 17 -3.60 5.76 -9.57
N ALA A 18 -4.89 5.58 -9.84
CA ALA A 18 -5.95 6.21 -9.07
C ALA A 18 -5.90 5.79 -7.59
N LEU A 19 -5.73 4.50 -7.29
CA LEU A 19 -5.59 4.02 -5.92
C LEU A 19 -4.34 4.61 -5.23
N LEU A 20 -3.19 4.64 -5.90
CA LEU A 20 -1.95 5.18 -5.32
C LEU A 20 -2.04 6.70 -5.08
N LYS A 21 -2.75 7.44 -5.92
CA LYS A 21 -3.03 8.87 -5.70
C LYS A 21 -3.81 9.12 -4.42
N GLU A 22 -4.78 8.26 -4.11
CA GLU A 22 -5.53 8.37 -2.84
C GLU A 22 -4.66 8.15 -1.62
N PHE A 23 -3.55 7.42 -1.77
CA PHE A 23 -2.51 7.32 -0.74
C PHE A 23 -1.50 8.49 -0.76
N GLY A 24 -1.83 9.58 -1.47
CA GLY A 24 -1.03 10.79 -1.54
C GLY A 24 0.19 10.73 -2.45
N TRP A 25 0.27 9.73 -3.35
CA TRP A 25 1.33 9.68 -4.35
C TRP A 25 1.04 10.63 -5.51
N GLU A 26 2.05 11.35 -5.96
CA GLU A 26 1.94 12.24 -7.11
C GLU A 26 2.18 11.47 -8.41
N TYR A 27 1.27 11.59 -9.38
CA TYR A 27 1.50 11.06 -10.72
C TYR A 27 2.30 12.08 -11.54
N ILE A 28 3.52 11.71 -11.91
CA ILE A 28 4.44 12.58 -12.63
C ILE A 28 4.22 12.45 -14.15
N GLY A 29 4.02 11.24 -14.65
CA GLY A 29 3.82 11.00 -16.07
C GLY A 29 3.87 9.51 -16.44
N GLY A 30 3.67 9.21 -17.72
CA GLY A 30 3.51 7.85 -18.19
C GLY A 30 3.17 7.76 -19.67
N GLY A 31 2.99 6.55 -20.19
CA GLY A 31 2.71 6.25 -21.59
C GLY A 31 3.84 6.68 -22.54
N ARG A 32 5.10 6.54 -22.11
CA ARG A 32 6.29 6.97 -22.89
C ARG A 32 7.32 5.87 -23.01
N ASP A 33 7.92 5.77 -24.19
CA ASP A 33 9.10 4.94 -24.39
C ASP A 33 10.37 5.72 -24.02
N ILE A 34 11.25 5.05 -23.28
CA ILE A 34 12.59 5.53 -22.97
C ILE A 34 13.65 4.66 -23.64
N ASP A 35 14.77 5.26 -24.00
CA ASP A 35 15.91 4.55 -24.53
C ASP A 35 16.42 3.46 -23.60
N CYS A 36 16.66 2.28 -24.16
CA CYS A 36 17.41 1.24 -23.50
C CYS A 36 18.88 1.63 -23.42
N LYS A 37 19.43 1.72 -22.20
CA LYS A 37 20.86 2.00 -21.97
C LYS A 37 21.68 0.75 -21.63
N SER A 38 21.13 -0.44 -21.86
CA SER A 38 21.77 -1.72 -21.55
C SER A 38 21.85 -2.65 -22.76
N ARG A 39 23.07 -3.01 -23.17
CA ARG A 39 23.31 -4.02 -24.23
C ARG A 39 22.87 -5.43 -23.84
N LYS A 40 22.50 -5.66 -22.57
CA LYS A 40 22.01 -6.95 -22.08
C LYS A 40 20.50 -7.12 -22.29
N HIS A 41 19.81 -6.06 -22.69
CA HIS A 41 18.37 -6.12 -22.97
C HIS A 41 18.21 -6.33 -24.47
N ASP A 42 17.33 -7.25 -24.86
CA ASP A 42 17.02 -7.55 -26.27
C ASP A 42 15.99 -6.56 -26.84
N LYS A 43 16.12 -5.27 -26.49
CA LYS A 43 15.22 -4.17 -26.91
C LYS A 43 15.97 -2.85 -26.97
N ASP A 44 15.57 -2.00 -27.91
CA ASP A 44 16.11 -0.64 -28.07
C ASP A 44 15.43 0.37 -27.15
N GLN A 45 14.19 0.12 -26.73
CA GLN A 45 13.39 0.99 -25.87
C GLN A 45 12.59 0.19 -24.83
N HIS A 46 12.22 0.86 -23.73
CA HIS A 46 11.34 0.37 -22.69
C HIS A 46 10.16 1.32 -22.52
N GLY A 47 8.95 0.80 -22.55
CA GLY A 47 7.75 1.55 -22.20
C GLY A 47 7.70 1.79 -20.69
N ILE A 48 7.37 3.02 -20.29
CA ILE A 48 7.03 3.40 -18.92
C ILE A 48 5.55 3.73 -18.93
N ASP A 49 4.74 2.81 -18.39
CA ASP A 49 3.29 2.95 -18.31
C ASP A 49 2.95 4.08 -17.34
N GLY A 50 3.42 4.02 -16.08
CA GLY A 50 3.32 5.11 -15.12
C GLY A 50 4.61 5.38 -14.34
N TYR A 51 4.80 6.62 -13.92
CA TYR A 51 5.83 7.07 -13.00
C TYR A 51 5.20 7.98 -11.95
N MET A 52 5.36 7.60 -10.69
CA MET A 52 4.81 8.32 -9.54
C MET A 52 5.93 8.70 -8.58
N ALA A 53 5.71 9.70 -7.73
CA ALA A 53 6.63 10.07 -6.67
C ALA A 53 5.88 10.33 -5.36
N TYR A 54 6.58 10.12 -4.25
CA TYR A 54 6.11 10.51 -2.93
C TYR A 54 7.28 10.85 -2.02
N LYS A 55 7.01 11.62 -0.97
CA LYS A 55 7.98 11.91 0.09
C LYS A 55 8.07 10.74 1.04
N ASP A 56 9.23 10.10 1.07
CA ASP A 56 9.44 8.90 1.87
C ASP A 56 9.94 9.25 3.26
N SER A 57 9.27 8.77 4.31
CA SER A 57 9.64 9.05 5.71
C SER A 57 10.98 8.47 6.14
N TYR A 58 11.51 7.49 5.39
CA TYR A 58 12.78 6.84 5.69
C TYR A 58 13.91 7.29 4.76
N LEU A 59 13.64 8.23 3.85
CA LEU A 59 14.63 8.82 2.94
C LEU A 59 14.70 10.34 3.12
N ALA A 60 15.86 10.92 2.86
CA ALA A 60 16.00 12.37 2.82
C ALA A 60 15.34 12.99 1.56
N ASP A 61 15.20 12.20 0.50
CA ASP A 61 14.71 12.60 -0.81
C ASP A 61 13.36 11.94 -1.13
N GLU A 62 12.66 12.45 -2.15
CA GLU A 62 11.49 11.78 -2.72
C GLU A 62 11.88 10.44 -3.35
N ARG A 63 10.98 9.46 -3.24
CA ARG A 63 11.11 8.19 -3.96
C ARG A 63 10.29 8.25 -5.23
N GLY A 64 10.94 8.02 -6.36
CA GLY A 64 10.30 7.82 -7.66
C GLY A 64 10.04 6.34 -7.90
N VAL A 65 8.82 6.01 -8.31
CA VAL A 65 8.32 4.64 -8.45
C VAL A 65 7.76 4.44 -9.86
N ILE A 66 8.28 3.45 -10.58
CA ILE A 66 7.67 3.00 -11.84
C ILE A 66 6.44 2.14 -11.51
N VAL A 67 5.34 2.41 -12.18
CA VAL A 67 4.07 1.70 -11.99
C VAL A 67 3.67 1.06 -13.32
N GLU A 68 3.47 -0.25 -13.31
CA GLU A 68 2.98 -1.03 -14.43
C GLU A 68 1.83 -1.91 -13.95
N SER A 69 0.83 -2.14 -14.81
CA SER A 69 -0.32 -2.96 -14.47
C SER A 69 -0.68 -3.91 -15.61
N LYS A 70 -1.07 -5.12 -15.24
CA LYS A 70 -1.49 -6.19 -16.14
C LYS A 70 -2.84 -6.70 -15.65
N SER A 71 -3.81 -6.75 -16.56
CA SER A 71 -5.11 -7.36 -16.31
C SER A 71 -5.27 -8.57 -17.22
N LYS A 72 -5.40 -9.76 -16.62
CA LYS A 72 -5.46 -11.05 -17.32
C LYS A 72 -6.52 -11.95 -16.69
N GLN A 73 -6.98 -12.95 -17.42
CA GLN A 73 -7.76 -14.05 -16.86
C GLN A 73 -6.87 -14.95 -16.00
N TRP A 74 -7.43 -15.62 -14.99
CA TRP A 74 -6.65 -16.46 -14.06
C TRP A 74 -5.82 -17.51 -14.78
N GLY A 75 -6.40 -18.21 -15.75
CA GLY A 75 -5.72 -19.23 -16.55
C GLY A 75 -4.53 -18.73 -17.37
N SER A 76 -4.35 -17.41 -17.51
CA SER A 76 -3.19 -16.80 -18.17
C SER A 76 -2.03 -16.49 -17.21
N TRP A 77 -2.30 -16.51 -15.90
CA TRP A 77 -1.27 -16.39 -14.88
C TRP A 77 -0.56 -17.73 -14.67
N GLY A 78 0.76 -17.65 -14.60
CA GLY A 78 1.63 -18.76 -14.30
C GLY A 78 3.05 -18.27 -14.01
N PRO A 79 3.94 -19.15 -13.53
CA PRO A 79 5.30 -18.75 -13.15
C PRO A 79 6.05 -18.04 -14.27
N SER A 80 5.91 -18.53 -15.51
CA SER A 80 6.61 -17.95 -16.67
C SER A 80 6.02 -16.61 -17.11
N SER A 81 4.70 -16.43 -17.06
CA SER A 81 4.07 -15.18 -17.48
C SER A 81 4.34 -14.06 -16.47
N LEU A 82 4.21 -14.34 -15.18
CA LEU A 82 4.54 -13.39 -14.11
C LEU A 82 6.02 -13.03 -14.12
N GLN A 83 6.92 -14.02 -14.30
CA GLN A 83 8.36 -13.79 -14.42
C GLN A 83 8.70 -12.88 -15.61
N ALA A 84 7.99 -13.00 -16.73
CA ALA A 84 8.19 -12.17 -17.91
C ALA A 84 7.78 -10.71 -17.64
N ASP A 85 6.60 -10.51 -17.04
CA ASP A 85 6.11 -9.17 -16.67
C ASP A 85 7.03 -8.51 -15.63
N ALA A 86 7.41 -9.23 -14.57
CA ALA A 86 8.33 -8.71 -13.55
C ALA A 86 9.72 -8.38 -14.12
N LYS A 87 10.20 -9.16 -15.09
CA LYS A 87 11.46 -8.87 -15.79
C LYS A 87 11.33 -7.57 -16.60
N GLN A 88 10.22 -7.34 -17.29
CA GLN A 88 9.97 -6.12 -18.06
C GLN A 88 10.03 -4.88 -17.17
N VAL A 89 9.27 -4.88 -16.07
CA VAL A 89 9.25 -3.78 -15.09
C VAL A 89 10.64 -3.49 -14.55
N ARG A 90 11.39 -4.53 -14.19
CA ARG A 90 12.75 -4.37 -13.69
C ARG A 90 13.69 -3.80 -14.74
N THR A 91 13.63 -4.26 -16.00
CA THR A 91 14.51 -3.74 -17.05
C THR A 91 14.23 -2.27 -17.36
N ALA A 92 12.96 -1.85 -17.24
CA ALA A 92 12.56 -0.46 -17.33
C ALA A 92 13.14 0.36 -16.17
N LEU A 93 13.04 -0.12 -14.93
CA LEU A 93 13.66 0.48 -13.74
C LEU A 93 15.19 0.58 -13.85
N GLU A 94 15.86 -0.45 -14.36
CA GLU A 94 17.31 -0.37 -14.57
C GLU A 94 17.67 0.72 -15.59
N CYS A 95 16.87 0.88 -16.67
CA CYS A 95 17.14 1.87 -17.70
C CYS A 95 16.77 3.30 -17.28
N SER A 96 15.72 3.50 -16.47
CA SER A 96 15.28 4.82 -16.05
C SER A 96 16.38 5.57 -15.29
N THR A 97 17.16 4.86 -14.47
CA THR A 97 18.28 5.45 -13.71
C THR A 97 19.47 5.94 -14.56
N ARG A 98 19.53 5.56 -15.85
CA ARG A 98 20.65 5.87 -16.76
C ARG A 98 20.22 6.63 -18.00
N SER A 99 18.91 6.80 -18.21
CA SER A 99 18.36 7.32 -19.45
C SER A 99 18.16 8.83 -19.35
N GLN A 100 18.89 9.59 -20.16
CA GLN A 100 18.67 11.03 -20.29
C GLN A 100 17.24 11.34 -20.77
N ASP A 101 16.69 10.51 -21.66
CA ASP A 101 15.29 10.60 -22.07
C ASP A 101 14.32 10.49 -20.90
N PHE A 102 14.63 9.63 -19.91
CA PHE A 102 13.80 9.53 -18.71
C PHE A 102 13.88 10.81 -17.87
N GLU A 103 15.08 11.38 -17.71
CA GLU A 103 15.26 12.65 -17.02
C GLU A 103 14.44 13.77 -17.67
N GLU A 104 14.56 13.93 -18.99
CA GLU A 104 13.91 15.00 -19.73
C GLU A 104 12.39 14.83 -19.82
N LYS A 105 11.92 13.59 -20.01
CA LYS A 105 10.51 13.34 -20.35
C LYS A 105 9.64 13.04 -19.15
N LEU A 106 10.21 12.57 -18.04
CA LEU A 106 9.44 12.05 -16.90
C LEU A 106 9.96 12.56 -15.55
N ASN A 107 11.27 12.59 -15.30
CA ASN A 107 11.76 12.94 -13.96
C ASN A 107 11.99 14.43 -13.73
N ASP A 108 12.05 15.22 -14.79
CA ASP A 108 12.37 16.65 -14.78
C ASP A 108 13.68 16.97 -14.03
N TYR A 109 14.68 16.09 -14.18
CA TYR A 109 15.99 16.20 -13.51
C TYR A 109 15.96 16.29 -11.98
N GLU A 110 14.83 15.96 -11.35
CA GLU A 110 14.70 15.97 -9.90
C GLU A 110 15.54 14.88 -9.25
N ASN A 111 16.11 15.16 -8.08
CA ASN A 111 16.91 14.19 -7.35
C ASN A 111 16.00 13.21 -6.58
N ARG A 112 15.33 12.32 -7.30
CA ARG A 112 14.49 11.25 -6.73
C ARG A 112 15.24 9.94 -6.65
N ARG A 113 15.05 9.20 -5.55
CA ARG A 113 15.52 7.82 -5.45
C ARG A 113 14.67 6.93 -6.35
N ARG A 114 15.29 6.27 -7.33
CA ARG A 114 14.62 5.47 -8.37
C ARG A 114 15.09 4.02 -8.34
N ASP A 115 14.79 3.33 -7.26
CA ASP A 115 15.14 1.92 -7.05
C ASP A 115 13.92 1.02 -6.81
N THR A 116 12.71 1.55 -6.98
CA THR A 116 11.47 0.81 -6.76
C THR A 116 10.53 0.82 -7.96
N ALA A 117 9.78 -0.26 -8.11
CA ALA A 117 8.70 -0.38 -9.07
C ALA A 117 7.55 -1.24 -8.52
N ILE A 118 6.35 -1.03 -9.04
CA ILE A 118 5.14 -1.78 -8.73
C ILE A 118 4.62 -2.44 -10.00
N LEU A 119 4.30 -3.73 -9.89
CA LEU A 119 3.54 -4.50 -10.87
C LEU A 119 2.17 -4.86 -10.28
N GLY A 120 1.11 -4.21 -10.74
CA GLY A 120 -0.26 -4.66 -10.50
C GLY A 120 -0.56 -5.87 -11.38
N ALA A 121 -0.81 -7.04 -10.78
CA ALA A 121 -1.12 -8.28 -11.47
C ALA A 121 -2.58 -8.66 -11.19
N PHE A 122 -3.50 -7.96 -11.85
CA PHE A 122 -4.93 -8.11 -11.62
C PHE A 122 -5.54 -9.24 -12.46
N THR A 123 -6.30 -10.08 -11.80
CA THR A 123 -7.13 -11.14 -12.38
C THR A 123 -8.53 -10.61 -12.59
N ASN A 124 -9.03 -10.67 -13.83
CA ASN A 124 -10.27 -10.02 -14.25
C ASN A 124 -11.49 -10.95 -14.35
N ASP A 125 -11.34 -12.18 -13.87
CA ASP A 125 -12.38 -13.17 -13.62
C ASP A 125 -12.40 -13.58 -12.14
N ASP A 126 -13.41 -14.36 -11.75
CA ASP A 126 -13.65 -14.78 -10.36
C ASP A 126 -12.83 -16.04 -9.98
N GLU A 127 -11.84 -16.42 -10.78
CA GLU A 127 -11.06 -17.65 -10.60
C GLU A 127 -9.73 -17.43 -9.85
N TYR A 128 -9.48 -16.21 -9.35
CA TYR A 128 -8.24 -15.89 -8.64
C TYR A 128 -8.03 -16.79 -7.41
N ASP A 129 -6.84 -17.39 -7.32
CA ASP A 129 -6.40 -18.21 -6.19
C ASP A 129 -5.12 -17.61 -5.61
N HIS A 130 -5.25 -17.04 -4.40
CA HIS A 130 -4.18 -16.28 -3.77
C HIS A 130 -2.97 -17.15 -3.43
N GLU A 131 -3.17 -18.35 -2.85
CA GLU A 131 -2.07 -19.24 -2.45
C GLU A 131 -1.24 -19.64 -3.68
N LYS A 132 -1.91 -19.97 -4.78
CA LYS A 132 -1.25 -20.32 -6.03
C LYS A 132 -0.57 -19.12 -6.68
N PHE A 133 -1.18 -17.94 -6.61
CA PHE A 133 -0.56 -16.70 -7.10
C PHE A 133 0.72 -16.39 -6.30
N GLN A 134 0.66 -16.51 -4.98
CA GLN A 134 1.80 -16.31 -4.08
C GLN A 134 2.94 -17.29 -4.39
N ALA A 135 2.62 -18.57 -4.66
CA ALA A 135 3.62 -19.53 -5.12
C ALA A 135 4.28 -19.12 -6.45
N TYR A 136 3.55 -18.45 -7.36
CA TYR A 136 4.15 -17.89 -8.58
C TYR A 136 5.10 -16.73 -8.27
N VAL A 137 4.69 -15.82 -7.38
CA VAL A 137 5.52 -14.68 -6.94
C VAL A 137 6.83 -15.19 -6.32
N GLU A 138 6.76 -16.15 -5.40
CA GLU A 138 7.92 -16.75 -4.75
C GLU A 138 8.86 -17.47 -5.72
N SER A 139 8.30 -18.03 -6.81
CA SER A 139 9.09 -18.68 -7.85
C SER A 139 9.83 -17.69 -8.77
N CYS A 140 9.48 -16.39 -8.74
CA CYS A 140 10.11 -15.38 -9.58
C CYS A 140 11.58 -15.16 -9.20
N ARG A 141 12.47 -15.50 -10.13
CA ARG A 141 13.92 -15.30 -10.03
C ARG A 141 14.34 -14.09 -10.85
N VAL A 142 14.41 -12.96 -10.19
CA VAL A 142 14.95 -11.75 -10.79
C VAL A 142 16.48 -11.73 -10.62
N LYS A 143 17.24 -12.09 -11.68
CA LYS A 143 18.72 -12.15 -11.63
C LYS A 143 19.32 -10.83 -11.14
N LYS A 144 20.21 -10.85 -10.13
CA LYS A 144 20.92 -9.64 -9.67
C LYS A 144 21.65 -8.95 -10.83
N GLY A 145 21.37 -7.67 -11.04
CA GLY A 145 22.10 -6.81 -11.97
C GLY A 145 21.61 -5.37 -11.86
N GLY A 146 22.55 -4.42 -11.76
CA GLY A 146 22.23 -2.99 -11.86
C GLY A 146 22.07 -2.20 -10.56
N GLY A 147 22.23 -2.81 -9.37
CA GLY A 147 22.04 -2.17 -8.05
C GLY A 147 20.96 -2.88 -7.23
N PRO A 148 20.67 -2.43 -5.99
CA PRO A 148 19.45 -2.83 -5.30
C PRO A 148 18.26 -2.29 -6.10
N SER A 149 17.29 -3.15 -6.41
CA SER A 149 16.04 -2.77 -7.06
C SER A 149 14.92 -3.59 -6.44
N HIS A 150 13.84 -2.92 -6.05
CA HIS A 150 12.68 -3.53 -5.41
C HIS A 150 11.51 -3.51 -6.40
N VAL A 151 11.01 -4.69 -6.75
CA VAL A 151 9.78 -4.82 -7.55
C VAL A 151 8.73 -5.43 -6.65
N LEU A 152 7.71 -4.64 -6.31
CA LEU A 152 6.54 -5.12 -5.58
C LEU A 152 5.50 -5.63 -6.56
N ILE A 153 5.00 -6.84 -6.34
CA ILE A 153 3.94 -7.44 -7.15
C ILE A 153 2.68 -7.45 -6.29
N LEU A 154 1.60 -6.84 -6.79
CA LEU A 154 0.30 -6.76 -6.10
C LEU A 154 -0.73 -7.61 -6.85
N GLY A 155 -1.19 -8.70 -6.25
CA GLY A 155 -2.29 -9.52 -6.76
C GLY A 155 -3.64 -8.97 -6.33
N ASN A 156 -4.74 -9.67 -6.65
CA ASN A 156 -6.09 -9.21 -6.31
C ASN A 156 -6.28 -9.03 -4.79
N ARG A 157 -5.72 -9.94 -3.98
CA ARG A 157 -5.78 -9.85 -2.51
C ARG A 157 -5.16 -8.55 -2.01
N GLU A 158 -3.93 -8.26 -2.42
CA GLU A 158 -3.23 -7.06 -1.96
C GLU A 158 -3.93 -5.78 -2.47
N LEU A 159 -4.42 -5.80 -3.71
CA LEU A 159 -5.16 -4.68 -4.28
C LEU A 159 -6.49 -4.41 -3.54
N ASN A 160 -7.26 -5.45 -3.23
CA ASN A 160 -8.50 -5.35 -2.45
C ASN A 160 -8.21 -4.86 -1.03
N ARG A 161 -7.19 -5.42 -0.37
CA ARG A 161 -6.71 -4.97 0.94
C ARG A 161 -6.38 -3.49 0.96
N LEU A 162 -5.62 -3.01 -0.03
CA LEU A 162 -5.27 -1.60 -0.13
C LEU A 162 -6.50 -0.72 -0.37
N ALA A 163 -7.46 -1.17 -1.20
CA ALA A 163 -8.73 -0.47 -1.38
C ALA A 163 -9.56 -0.41 -0.08
N SER A 164 -9.58 -1.49 0.71
CA SER A 164 -10.21 -1.56 2.02
C SER A 164 -9.59 -0.61 3.04
N ILE A 165 -8.25 -0.58 3.13
CA ILE A 165 -7.50 0.33 4.00
C ILE A 165 -7.81 1.78 3.61
N GLN A 166 -7.69 2.12 2.33
CA GLN A 166 -7.92 3.48 1.88
C GLN A 166 -9.37 3.92 2.16
N ARG A 167 -10.36 3.06 1.88
CA ARG A 167 -11.78 3.39 2.10
C ARG A 167 -12.02 3.72 3.56
N LYS A 168 -11.48 2.90 4.46
CA LYS A 168 -11.60 3.12 5.90
C LYS A 168 -10.81 4.34 6.36
N TYR A 169 -9.61 4.58 5.83
CA TYR A 169 -8.82 5.77 6.13
C TYR A 169 -9.59 7.05 5.79
N LYS A 170 -10.20 7.09 4.60
CA LYS A 170 -11.04 8.22 4.15
C LYS A 170 -12.27 8.41 5.02
N GLU A 171 -12.96 7.32 5.40
CA GLU A 171 -14.09 7.37 6.31
C GLU A 171 -13.70 7.92 7.70
N ILE A 172 -12.57 7.49 8.25
CA ILE A 172 -12.02 8.00 9.52
C ILE A 172 -11.71 9.49 9.38
N GLN A 173 -11.05 9.90 8.29
CA GLN A 173 -10.75 11.29 8.01
C GLN A 173 -12.04 12.13 7.96
N GLU A 174 -13.00 11.75 7.14
CA GLU A 174 -14.29 12.44 7.01
C GLU A 174 -15.03 12.52 8.35
N THR A 175 -15.03 11.46 9.15
CA THR A 175 -15.78 11.40 10.41
C THR A 175 -15.09 12.12 11.58
N HIS A 176 -13.76 12.22 11.55
CA HIS A 176 -12.97 12.63 12.72
C HIS A 176 -12.06 13.84 12.49
N THR A 177 -11.94 14.33 11.26
CA THR A 177 -11.26 15.60 10.96
C THR A 177 -12.21 16.65 10.38
N ASN A 178 -13.36 16.24 9.84
CA ASN A 178 -14.29 17.13 9.15
C ASN A 178 -15.69 17.06 9.81
N GLY A 179 -16.03 17.99 10.70
CA GLY A 179 -17.35 18.00 11.34
C GLY A 179 -17.64 19.28 12.11
N GLU A 180 -18.92 19.58 12.33
CA GLU A 180 -19.34 20.82 13.01
C GLU A 180 -18.81 20.90 14.45
N ASP A 181 -18.68 19.75 15.13
CA ASP A 181 -18.19 19.66 16.51
C ASP A 181 -16.65 19.46 16.58
N ILE A 182 -15.95 19.48 15.45
CA ILE A 182 -14.51 19.24 15.35
C ILE A 182 -13.79 20.58 15.23
N ILE A 183 -12.98 20.92 16.22
CA ILE A 183 -12.19 22.15 16.25
C ILE A 183 -10.90 21.97 15.45
N GLU A 184 -10.23 20.83 15.65
CA GLU A 184 -9.00 20.46 14.98
C GLU A 184 -8.98 18.93 14.82
N GLY A 185 -8.48 18.46 13.68
CA GLY A 185 -8.34 17.04 13.42
C GLY A 185 -7.20 16.79 12.43
N ASP A 186 -6.29 15.91 12.82
CA ASP A 186 -5.13 15.52 12.01
C ASP A 186 -5.04 14.00 11.99
N LEU A 187 -5.18 13.41 10.80
CA LEU A 187 -5.00 11.98 10.56
C LEU A 187 -3.82 11.80 9.60
N ASN A 188 -2.80 11.07 10.06
CA ASN A 188 -1.61 10.78 9.28
C ASN A 188 -1.15 9.35 9.48
N PHE A 189 -0.55 8.76 8.44
CA PHE A 189 0.25 7.55 8.59
C PHE A 189 1.42 7.82 9.53
N TYR A 190 1.69 6.86 10.41
CA TYR A 190 2.72 6.94 11.43
C TYR A 190 3.88 6.02 11.04
N TYR A 191 5.09 6.57 11.05
CA TYR A 191 6.31 5.86 10.66
C TYR A 191 7.25 5.78 11.87
N PRO A 192 7.33 4.61 12.53
CA PRO A 192 8.22 4.41 13.66
C PRO A 192 9.68 4.62 13.26
N SER A 193 10.52 5.04 14.21
CA SER A 193 11.95 5.14 13.92
C SER A 193 12.59 3.77 13.80
N LEU A 194 13.29 3.53 12.68
CA LEU A 194 13.91 2.23 12.38
C LEU A 194 15.39 2.14 12.82
N GLN A 195 16.01 3.24 13.23
CA GLN A 195 17.46 3.31 13.51
C GLN A 195 17.74 3.65 14.98
N GLU A 196 18.81 3.08 15.53
CA GLU A 196 19.32 3.45 16.85
C GLU A 196 20.48 4.45 16.72
N PRO A 197 20.51 5.55 17.51
CA PRO A 197 19.50 5.96 18.48
C PRO A 197 18.19 6.36 17.80
N ARG A 198 17.05 5.93 18.35
CA ARG A 198 15.71 6.25 17.81
C ARG A 198 15.57 7.76 17.57
N ALA A 199 15.45 8.13 16.31
CA ALA A 199 15.00 9.47 15.93
C ALA A 199 13.52 9.64 16.28
N ALA A 200 13.02 10.88 16.26
CA ALA A 200 11.59 11.11 16.39
C ALA A 200 10.84 10.38 15.25
N PRO A 201 9.70 9.73 15.54
CA PRO A 201 8.86 9.13 14.52
C PRO A 201 8.31 10.20 13.58
N ASP A 202 8.03 9.83 12.35
CA ASP A 202 7.48 10.73 11.33
C ASP A 202 5.98 10.48 11.15
N ARG A 203 5.24 11.54 10.80
CA ARG A 203 3.81 11.48 10.47
C ARG A 203 3.59 12.11 9.10
N ARG A 204 2.95 11.39 8.18
CA ARG A 204 2.67 11.89 6.82
C ARG A 204 1.28 11.52 6.36
N SER A 205 0.71 12.35 5.51
CA SER A 205 -0.53 12.06 4.79
C SER A 205 -0.34 11.03 3.66
N THR A 206 0.91 10.72 3.32
CA THR A 206 1.28 9.81 2.22
C THR A 206 1.67 8.44 2.76
N ILE A 207 1.24 7.36 2.09
CA ILE A 207 1.69 6.00 2.42
C ILE A 207 3.10 5.73 1.85
N SER A 208 3.94 4.99 2.56
CA SER A 208 5.24 4.54 2.05
C SER A 208 5.09 3.30 1.15
N PHE A 209 6.08 3.06 0.28
CA PHE A 209 6.17 1.83 -0.50
C PHE A 209 6.19 0.58 0.39
N GLU A 210 6.86 0.64 1.55
CA GLU A 210 6.95 -0.45 2.51
C GLU A 210 5.58 -0.81 3.10
N TYR A 211 4.74 0.19 3.39
CA TYR A 211 3.40 -0.03 3.91
C TYR A 211 2.44 -0.63 2.88
N LEU A 212 2.73 -0.54 1.57
CA LEU A 212 1.91 -1.18 0.54
C LEU A 212 1.90 -2.72 0.64
N PHE A 213 2.92 -3.32 1.26
CA PHE A 213 3.04 -4.77 1.45
C PHE A 213 3.19 -5.21 2.90
N SER A 214 3.31 -4.28 3.83
CA SER A 214 3.35 -4.57 5.26
C SER A 214 2.06 -5.25 5.73
N ASP A 215 2.17 -6.10 6.74
CA ASP A 215 1.02 -6.67 7.45
C ASP A 215 0.40 -5.67 8.43
N PHE A 216 1.18 -4.68 8.86
CA PHE A 216 0.71 -3.59 9.72
C PHE A 216 0.96 -2.24 9.06
N VAL A 217 -0.11 -1.46 8.95
CA VAL A 217 -0.04 -0.06 8.53
C VAL A 217 -0.51 0.79 9.71
N TYR A 218 0.38 1.65 10.20
CA TYR A 218 0.11 2.50 11.35
C TYR A 218 -0.35 3.89 10.93
N ALA A 219 -1.30 4.43 11.68
CA ALA A 219 -1.72 5.82 11.61
C ALA A 219 -1.92 6.39 13.02
N LYS A 220 -1.83 7.71 13.15
CA LYS A 220 -2.23 8.43 14.36
C LYS A 220 -3.25 9.49 13.99
N LEU A 221 -4.29 9.59 14.83
CA LEU A 221 -5.33 10.59 14.76
C LEU A 221 -5.25 11.45 16.01
N GLN A 222 -5.04 12.75 15.85
CA GLN A 222 -5.24 13.73 16.90
C GLN A 222 -6.54 14.47 16.58
N LYS A 223 -7.49 14.48 17.52
CA LYS A 223 -8.78 15.16 17.33
C LYS A 223 -9.13 15.98 18.55
N THR A 224 -9.56 17.22 18.31
CA THR A 224 -10.06 18.15 19.33
C THR A 224 -11.53 18.41 19.05
N LYS A 225 -12.41 18.02 19.96
CA LYS A 225 -13.87 18.11 19.82
C LYS A 225 -14.48 19.01 20.88
N LEU A 226 -15.59 19.66 20.53
CA LEU A 226 -16.44 20.42 21.45
C LEU A 226 -17.57 19.53 21.97
N ASN A 227 -17.51 19.16 23.25
CA ASN A 227 -18.53 18.37 23.94
C ASN A 227 -19.31 19.25 24.91
N ASN A 228 -20.52 19.69 24.53
CA ASN A 228 -21.46 20.39 25.42
C ASN A 228 -20.84 21.53 26.27
N LYS A 229 -19.89 22.28 25.66
CA LYS A 229 -19.08 23.42 26.17
C LYS A 229 -17.66 23.09 26.66
N ASP A 230 -17.29 21.82 26.77
CA ASP A 230 -15.92 21.42 27.08
C ASP A 230 -15.16 21.08 25.81
N VAL A 231 -13.87 21.44 25.77
CA VAL A 231 -12.96 21.09 24.68
C VAL A 231 -12.14 19.88 25.12
N GLU A 232 -12.21 18.82 24.34
CA GLU A 232 -11.50 17.57 24.62
C GLU A 232 -10.60 17.23 23.44
N THR A 233 -9.30 17.12 23.70
CA THR A 233 -8.32 16.60 22.75
C THR A 233 -8.08 15.13 23.07
N ARG A 234 -8.09 14.28 22.04
CA ARG A 234 -7.71 12.88 22.14
C ARG A 234 -6.70 12.50 21.07
N ASP A 235 -5.72 11.70 21.48
CA ASP A 235 -4.78 11.01 20.62
C ASP A 235 -5.22 9.55 20.47
N VAL A 236 -5.35 9.11 19.22
CA VAL A 236 -5.78 7.75 18.88
C VAL A 236 -4.71 7.12 17.98
N SER A 237 -4.21 5.95 18.39
CA SER A 237 -3.37 5.12 17.53
C SER A 237 -4.26 4.19 16.71
N ILE A 238 -4.02 4.11 15.41
CA ILE A 238 -4.80 3.30 14.49
C ILE A 238 -3.88 2.30 13.81
N VAL A 239 -4.33 1.06 13.70
CA VAL A 239 -3.61 -0.01 12.99
C VAL A 239 -4.54 -0.67 11.99
N PHE A 240 -4.10 -0.76 10.75
CA PHE A 240 -4.67 -1.67 9.78
C PHE A 240 -3.87 -2.97 9.84
N ASN A 241 -4.50 -4.04 10.31
CA ASN A 241 -3.91 -5.36 10.52
C ASN A 241 -4.27 -6.28 9.36
N SER A 242 -3.28 -6.95 8.77
CA SER A 242 -3.45 -7.98 7.75
C SER A 242 -2.62 -9.23 8.04
N ALA A 243 -1.99 -9.31 9.22
CA ALA A 243 -1.18 -10.45 9.64
C ALA A 243 -2.03 -11.69 9.95
N GLY A 244 -3.30 -11.46 10.33
CA GLY A 244 -4.22 -12.50 10.79
C GLY A 244 -4.94 -12.09 12.07
N THR A 245 -5.93 -12.89 12.42
CA THR A 245 -6.80 -12.70 13.59
C THR A 245 -6.63 -13.79 14.66
N ASP A 246 -5.72 -14.73 14.43
CA ASP A 246 -5.37 -15.74 15.41
C ASP A 246 -4.59 -15.13 16.60
N LYS A 247 -4.48 -15.90 17.67
CA LYS A 247 -3.86 -15.44 18.92
C LYS A 247 -2.40 -15.01 18.71
N ASP A 248 -1.62 -15.76 17.95
CA ASP A 248 -0.18 -15.50 17.79
C ASP A 248 0.03 -14.22 16.97
N SER A 249 -0.77 -14.03 15.91
CA SER A 249 -0.78 -12.80 15.10
C SER A 249 -1.13 -11.56 15.92
N LEU A 250 -2.15 -11.65 16.78
CA LEU A 250 -2.58 -10.52 17.61
C LEU A 250 -1.62 -10.26 18.80
N GLU A 251 -0.99 -11.30 19.36
CA GLU A 251 0.09 -11.13 20.34
C GLU A 251 1.30 -10.43 19.70
N PHE A 252 1.66 -10.81 18.47
CA PHE A 252 2.70 -10.12 17.70
C PHE A 252 2.34 -8.67 17.41
N LEU A 253 1.07 -8.39 17.02
CA LEU A 253 0.56 -7.04 16.86
C LEU A 253 0.76 -6.22 18.14
N TYR A 254 0.37 -6.73 19.30
CA TYR A 254 0.56 -6.04 20.57
C TYR A 254 2.03 -5.65 20.83
N TYR A 255 2.96 -6.59 20.67
CA TYR A 255 4.38 -6.29 20.84
C TYR A 255 4.86 -5.25 19.84
N SER A 256 4.39 -5.31 18.59
CA SER A 256 4.72 -4.29 17.59
C SER A 256 4.18 -2.92 18.00
N LEU A 257 2.99 -2.81 18.57
CA LEU A 257 2.44 -1.53 19.06
C LEU A 257 3.25 -0.96 20.21
N ARG A 258 3.66 -1.82 21.14
CA ARG A 258 4.51 -1.42 22.27
C ARG A 258 5.87 -0.92 21.77
N ASP A 259 6.52 -1.71 20.91
CA ASP A 259 7.90 -1.44 20.49
C ASP A 259 7.98 -0.21 19.57
N ASN A 260 6.88 0.15 18.89
CA ASN A 260 6.73 1.31 18.02
C ASN A 260 5.99 2.50 18.66
N GLU A 261 5.86 2.56 19.99
CA GLU A 261 5.32 3.74 20.71
C GLU A 261 3.88 4.14 20.28
N LEU A 262 3.08 3.13 19.91
CA LEU A 262 1.67 3.28 19.55
C LEU A 262 0.73 3.08 20.75
N LEU A 263 1.22 2.56 21.87
CA LEU A 263 0.46 2.46 23.12
C LEU A 263 0.44 3.77 23.93
N ASP A 264 1.24 4.78 23.53
CA ASP A 264 1.16 6.15 24.04
C ASP A 264 0.06 6.91 23.27
N ALA A 265 -1.19 6.61 23.62
CA ALA A 265 -2.41 7.18 23.06
C ALA A 265 -3.57 6.99 24.06
N ASP A 266 -4.62 7.82 23.95
CA ASP A 266 -5.82 7.69 24.77
C ASP A 266 -6.65 6.46 24.37
N GLU A 267 -6.57 6.04 23.11
CA GLU A 267 -7.27 4.86 22.57
C GLU A 267 -6.45 4.22 21.44
N VAL A 268 -6.62 2.90 21.27
CA VAL A 268 -6.04 2.15 20.13
C VAL A 268 -7.16 1.51 19.32
N TRP A 269 -7.22 1.81 18.02
CA TRP A 269 -8.18 1.21 17.09
C TRP A 269 -7.48 0.23 16.15
N ILE A 270 -7.95 -1.00 16.12
CA ILE A 270 -7.41 -2.08 15.30
C ILE A 270 -8.46 -2.46 14.27
N TYR A 271 -8.12 -2.28 12.99
CA TYR A 271 -8.94 -2.65 11.85
C TYR A 271 -8.33 -3.87 11.17
N SER A 272 -8.92 -5.05 11.36
CA SER A 272 -8.41 -6.32 10.83
C SER A 272 -8.98 -6.61 9.44
N TYR A 273 -8.11 -6.86 8.47
CA TYR A 273 -8.45 -7.39 7.15
C TYR A 273 -8.64 -8.91 7.26
N ILE A 274 -9.85 -9.38 7.00
CA ILE A 274 -10.23 -10.78 7.03
C ILE A 274 -10.73 -11.14 5.63
N GLU A 275 -10.41 -12.31 5.10
CA GLU A 275 -10.82 -12.66 3.74
C GLU A 275 -12.23 -13.24 3.68
N ALA A 276 -12.93 -12.95 2.57
CA ALA A 276 -14.25 -13.49 2.32
C ALA A 276 -14.23 -15.04 2.31
N GLY A 277 -14.90 -15.64 3.30
CA GLY A 277 -15.01 -17.10 3.44
C GLY A 277 -14.32 -17.67 4.68
N GLU A 278 -13.55 -16.86 5.42
CA GLU A 278 -13.13 -17.22 6.77
C GLU A 278 -14.34 -17.04 7.73
N GLU A 279 -14.63 -18.05 8.58
CA GLU A 279 -15.78 -17.99 9.52
C GLU A 279 -15.57 -16.87 10.54
N GLU A 280 -16.25 -15.73 10.32
CA GLU A 280 -15.68 -14.40 10.59
C GLU A 280 -15.93 -13.79 11.99
N ASP A 281 -16.90 -14.26 12.79
CA ASP A 281 -17.24 -13.55 14.04
C ASP A 281 -16.77 -14.25 15.32
N GLU A 282 -17.17 -15.51 15.57
CA GLU A 282 -16.94 -16.13 16.89
C GLU A 282 -15.46 -16.39 17.21
N GLN A 283 -14.64 -16.71 16.21
CA GLN A 283 -13.22 -17.01 16.45
C GLN A 283 -12.42 -15.74 16.71
N TYR A 284 -12.73 -14.66 15.98
CA TYR A 284 -12.09 -13.36 16.16
C TYR A 284 -12.46 -12.76 17.52
N GLU A 285 -13.76 -12.75 17.87
CA GLU A 285 -14.22 -12.29 19.18
C GLU A 285 -13.53 -13.05 20.32
N ARG A 286 -13.47 -14.39 20.24
CA ARG A 286 -12.76 -15.21 21.25
C ARG A 286 -11.27 -14.95 21.30
N ALA A 287 -10.63 -14.61 20.18
CA ALA A 287 -9.21 -14.28 20.16
C ALA A 287 -8.98 -12.94 20.88
N VAL A 288 -9.80 -11.94 20.57
CA VAL A 288 -9.80 -10.61 21.21
C VAL A 288 -10.03 -10.73 22.72
N GLU A 289 -11.08 -11.43 23.16
CA GLU A 289 -11.39 -11.63 24.60
C GLU A 289 -10.21 -12.22 25.37
N LYS A 290 -9.48 -13.17 24.77
CA LYS A 290 -8.31 -13.79 25.40
C LYS A 290 -7.14 -12.82 25.51
N LEU A 291 -6.93 -11.94 24.53
CA LEU A 291 -5.86 -10.94 24.59
C LEU A 291 -6.14 -9.87 25.63
N GLU A 292 -7.38 -9.37 25.67
CA GLU A 292 -7.84 -8.41 26.68
C GLU A 292 -7.62 -8.95 28.10
N GLY A 293 -7.89 -10.24 28.32
CA GLY A 293 -7.70 -10.88 29.62
C GLY A 293 -6.24 -11.21 29.99
N SER A 294 -5.26 -11.05 29.10
CA SER A 294 -3.90 -11.58 29.31
C SER A 294 -2.75 -10.60 29.08
N ILE A 295 -2.78 -9.80 28.00
CA ILE A 295 -1.61 -9.08 27.51
C ILE A 295 -1.86 -7.57 27.37
N LEU A 296 -3.09 -7.15 27.07
CA LEU A 296 -3.39 -5.74 26.86
C LEU A 296 -3.33 -4.95 28.18
N PRO A 297 -2.76 -3.73 28.19
CA PRO A 297 -2.73 -2.88 29.36
C PRO A 297 -4.17 -2.51 29.78
N PRO A 298 -4.51 -2.56 31.08
CA PRO A 298 -5.87 -2.30 31.55
C PRO A 298 -6.31 -0.84 31.37
N ASP A 299 -5.35 0.08 31.24
CA ASP A 299 -5.60 1.53 31.25
C ASP A 299 -5.73 2.15 29.86
N THR A 300 -5.40 1.42 28.79
CA THR A 300 -5.54 1.89 27.40
C THR A 300 -6.70 1.14 26.72
N PRO A 301 -7.81 1.81 26.38
CA PRO A 301 -8.92 1.21 25.64
C PRO A 301 -8.50 0.75 24.25
N PHE A 302 -8.80 -0.51 23.93
CA PHE A 302 -8.67 -1.06 22.57
C PHE A 302 -10.05 -1.17 21.93
N GLN A 303 -10.13 -0.85 20.65
CA GLN A 303 -11.31 -1.09 19.83
C GLN A 303 -10.94 -1.97 18.64
N PHE A 304 -11.59 -3.11 18.53
CA PHE A 304 -11.38 -4.07 17.47
C PHE A 304 -12.51 -3.96 16.45
N HIS A 305 -12.13 -3.75 15.19
CA HIS A 305 -13.03 -3.57 14.07
C HIS A 305 -12.59 -4.46 12.91
N GLN A 306 -13.52 -4.86 12.07
CA GLN A 306 -13.21 -5.47 10.78
C GLN A 306 -13.06 -4.39 9.71
N LEU A 307 -12.11 -4.57 8.79
CA LEU A 307 -12.03 -3.75 7.59
C LEU A 307 -13.19 -4.07 6.63
N PRO A 308 -13.79 -3.07 5.97
CA PRO A 308 -14.78 -3.33 4.95
C PRO A 308 -14.15 -4.12 3.80
N GLN A 309 -14.86 -5.12 3.27
CA GLN A 309 -14.44 -5.80 2.05
C GLN A 309 -14.70 -4.90 0.85
N VAL A 310 -13.62 -4.44 0.19
CA VAL A 310 -13.71 -3.54 -0.95
C VAL A 310 -13.11 -4.22 -2.18
N ASP A 311 -13.94 -4.39 -3.22
CA ASP A 311 -13.46 -4.82 -4.53
C ASP A 311 -12.65 -3.69 -5.18
N TYR A 312 -11.36 -3.93 -5.39
CA TYR A 312 -10.43 -2.98 -5.99
C TYR A 312 -10.92 -2.46 -7.34
N LYS A 313 -11.48 -3.33 -8.18
CA LYS A 313 -11.85 -2.97 -9.55
C LYS A 313 -12.96 -1.92 -9.55
N SER A 314 -14.01 -2.16 -8.77
CA SER A 314 -15.14 -1.23 -8.62
C SER A 314 -14.67 0.05 -7.93
N TYR A 315 -13.93 -0.09 -6.84
CA TYR A 315 -13.43 1.05 -6.07
C TYR A 315 -12.55 2.00 -6.91
N ALA A 316 -11.60 1.44 -7.65
CA ALA A 316 -10.69 2.24 -8.48
C ALA A 316 -11.34 2.76 -9.77
N ASP A 317 -12.49 2.21 -10.19
CA ASP A 317 -13.28 2.82 -11.26
C ASP A 317 -14.04 4.05 -10.72
N ASP A 318 -14.63 3.98 -9.52
CA ASP A 318 -15.32 5.12 -8.89
C ASP A 318 -14.38 6.33 -8.70
N LEU A 319 -13.14 6.08 -8.26
CA LEU A 319 -12.09 7.12 -8.10
C LEU A 319 -11.73 7.87 -9.38
N ARG A 320 -12.09 7.34 -10.54
CA ARG A 320 -11.76 7.93 -11.84
C ARG A 320 -12.89 8.78 -12.44
N GLU A 321 -14.06 8.77 -11.80
CA GLU A 321 -15.22 9.55 -12.23
C GLU A 321 -15.28 10.95 -11.59
N ASP A 322 -14.42 11.21 -10.60
CA ASP A 322 -14.22 12.51 -9.92
C ASP A 322 -13.12 13.38 -10.57
#